data_AF-A0A453QPD8-F1
#
_entry.id   AF-A0A453QPD8-F1
#
_cell.length_a   1.000
_cell.length_b   1.000
_cell.length_c   1.000
_cell.angle_alpha   90.00
_cell.angle_beta   90.00
_cell.angle_gamma   90.00
#
_symmetry.space_group_name_H-M   'P 1'
#
loop_
_entity.id
_entity.type
_entity.pdbx_description
1 polymer ?
#
loop_
_entity_poly.entity_id
_entity_poly.type
_entity_poly.pdbx_seq_one_letter_code
_entity_poly.pdbx_strand_id
1 'polypeptide(L)'
;MKPNSIFCLSHEFLLGHLQSHGHDFQKNISVVVVCPKGGGPSVWRPYVQGKEVNGAGTNASFTVHLVVDGRATIVALGWSVALGSPFSFATTLEQGIQE
;
A
#
# COMPACT_ATOMS: atom_id res chain seq x y z
N MET A 1 14.53 4.42 11.26
CA MET A 1 14.02 3.04 11.04
C MET A 1 15.19 2.06 11.05
N LYS A 2 14.95 0.75 11.22
CA LYS A 2 16.03 -0.25 11.08
C LYS A 2 16.58 -0.21 9.64
N PRO A 3 17.89 -0.32 9.41
CA PRO A 3 18.43 -0.43 8.05
C PRO A 3 17.80 -1.61 7.29
N ASN A 4 17.54 -1.44 5.99
CA ASN A 4 16.92 -2.43 5.10
C ASN A 4 15.51 -2.88 5.54
N SER A 5 14.83 -2.06 6.35
CA SER A 5 13.42 -2.29 6.67
C SER A 5 12.51 -1.76 5.57
N ILE A 6 11.27 -2.23 5.56
CA ILE A 6 10.23 -1.81 4.61
C ILE A 6 9.26 -0.91 5.38
N PHE A 7 9.07 0.29 4.86
CA PHE A 7 8.08 1.25 5.33
C PHE A 7 6.82 1.12 4.48
N CYS A 8 5.71 0.78 5.13
CA CYS A 8 4.44 0.49 4.50
C CYS A 8 3.44 1.61 4.84
N LEU A 9 2.87 2.26 3.83
CA LEU A 9 1.86 3.30 3.97
C LEU A 9 0.53 2.85 3.38
N SER A 10 -0.59 3.37 3.91
CA SER A 10 -1.93 3.14 3.33
C SER A 10 -2.47 4.32 2.52
N HIS A 11 -1.63 5.37 2.36
CA HIS A 11 -1.93 6.56 1.58
C HIS A 11 -0.61 7.28 1.23
N GLU A 12 -0.56 7.90 0.06
CA GLU A 12 0.56 8.64 -0.51
C GLU A 12 0.79 10.04 0.12
N PHE A 13 -0.03 10.46 1.09
CA PHE A 13 0.00 11.82 1.66
C PHE A 13 1.40 12.25 2.13
N LEU A 14 2.10 11.37 2.84
CA LEU A 14 3.43 11.67 3.38
C LEU A 14 4.46 11.92 2.27
N LEU A 15 4.38 11.19 1.16
CA LEU A 15 5.27 11.41 0.02
C LEU A 15 5.01 12.80 -0.59
N GLY A 16 3.75 13.12 -0.87
CA GLY A 16 3.39 14.43 -1.43
C GLY A 16 3.80 15.59 -0.52
N HIS A 17 3.68 15.40 0.80
CA HIS A 17 4.14 16.37 1.79
C HIS A 17 5.67 16.52 1.83
N LEU A 18 6.43 15.43 1.73
CA LEU A 18 7.89 15.49 1.67
C LEU A 18 8.35 16.21 0.40
N GLN A 19 7.75 15.89 -0.76
CA GLN A 19 8.06 16.52 -2.04
C GLN A 19 7.78 18.02 -2.02
N SER A 20 6.68 18.47 -1.38
CA SER A 20 6.38 19.90 -1.26
C SER A 20 7.38 20.68 -0.39
N HIS A 21 8.12 19.99 0.48
CA HIS A 21 9.19 20.56 1.29
C HIS A 21 10.59 20.29 0.71
N GLY A 22 10.70 19.71 -0.49
CA GLY A 22 11.99 19.36 -1.10
C GLY A 22 12.73 18.22 -0.39
N HIS A 23 12.02 17.39 0.36
CA HIS A 23 12.54 16.22 1.05
C HIS A 23 12.07 14.92 0.38
N ASP A 24 12.78 13.82 0.67
CA ASP A 24 12.42 12.47 0.23
C ASP A 24 12.75 11.46 1.34
N PHE A 25 12.32 10.22 1.18
CA PHE A 25 12.57 9.14 2.11
C PHE A 25 14.06 8.77 2.21
N GLN A 26 14.42 8.13 3.34
CA GLN A 26 15.78 7.64 3.55
C GLN A 26 16.11 6.52 2.54
N LYS A 27 17.30 6.57 1.91
CA LYS A 27 17.71 5.61 0.87
C LYS A 27 17.99 4.18 1.38
N ASN A 28 18.06 3.99 2.70
CA ASN A 28 18.37 2.71 3.35
C ASN A 28 17.11 1.94 3.78
N ILE A 29 15.92 2.38 3.36
CA ILE A 29 14.64 1.69 3.58
C ILE A 29 13.90 1.53 2.26
N SER A 30 13.15 0.45 2.14
CA SER A 30 12.19 0.30 1.05
C SER A 30 10.88 0.99 1.42
N VAL A 31 10.21 1.63 0.47
CA VAL A 31 8.93 2.32 0.71
C VAL A 31 7.87 1.77 -0.22
N VAL A 32 6.81 1.23 0.38
CA VAL A 32 5.66 0.68 -0.33
C VAL A 32 4.38 1.31 0.18
N VAL A 33 3.41 1.44 -0.72
CA VAL A 33 2.09 1.99 -0.42
C VAL A 33 1.05 0.98 -0.87
N VAL A 34 0.07 0.68 -0.02
CA VAL A 34 -1.09 -0.17 -0.34
C VAL A 34 -2.36 0.54 0.14
N CYS A 35 -3.18 1.03 -0.78
CA CYS A 35 -4.34 1.85 -0.48
C CYS A 35 -5.64 1.10 -0.78
N PRO A 36 -6.34 0.55 0.23
CA PRO A 36 -7.69 0.04 0.05
C PRO A 36 -8.65 1.16 -0.35
N LYS A 37 -9.48 0.93 -1.36
CA LYS A 37 -10.47 1.91 -1.86
C LYS A 37 -11.74 1.95 -1.01
N GLY A 38 -11.56 2.16 0.29
CA GLY A 38 -12.67 2.24 1.24
C GLY A 38 -12.20 2.66 2.63
N GLY A 39 -13.10 3.25 3.41
CA GLY A 39 -12.85 3.54 4.81
C GLY A 39 -12.67 2.26 5.65
N GLY A 40 -12.06 2.37 6.82
CA GLY A 40 -11.78 1.22 7.69
C GLY A 40 -12.94 0.21 7.86
N PRO A 41 -14.18 0.67 8.16
CA PRO A 41 -15.33 -0.23 8.27
C PRO A 41 -15.68 -0.98 6.98
N SER A 42 -15.47 -0.36 5.82
CA SER A 42 -15.75 -0.97 4.52
C SER A 42 -14.62 -1.87 4.02
N VAL A 43 -13.45 -1.87 4.65
CA VAL A 43 -12.42 -2.92 4.46
C VAL A 43 -12.75 -4.13 5.33
N TRP A 44 -13.11 -3.89 6.60
CA TRP A 44 -13.33 -4.97 7.57
C TRP A 44 -14.58 -5.82 7.29
N ARG A 45 -15.72 -5.18 7.01
CA ARG A 45 -16.99 -5.90 6.81
C ARG A 45 -16.92 -6.95 5.69
N PRO A 46 -16.50 -6.59 4.47
CA PRO A 46 -16.41 -7.58 3.40
C PRO A 46 -15.30 -8.61 3.69
N TYR A 47 -14.19 -8.24 4.34
CA TYR A 47 -13.16 -9.21 4.76
C TYR A 47 -13.73 -10.32 5.66
N VAL A 48 -14.56 -9.96 6.64
CA VAL A 48 -15.24 -10.94 7.50
C VAL A 48 -16.22 -11.80 6.69
N GLN A 49 -16.99 -11.18 5.79
CA GLN A 49 -17.90 -11.90 4.89
C GLN A 49 -17.16 -12.84 3.93
N GLY A 50 -15.94 -12.48 3.52
CA GLY A 50 -15.12 -13.24 2.59
C GLY A 50 -14.70 -14.61 3.09
N LYS A 51 -14.81 -14.86 4.41
CA LYS A 51 -14.65 -16.19 4.99
C LYS A 51 -15.68 -17.20 4.47
N GLU A 52 -16.89 -16.73 4.18
CA GLU A 52 -18.01 -17.54 3.70
C GLU A 52 -18.30 -17.30 2.20
N VAL A 53 -17.98 -16.11 1.68
CA VAL A 53 -18.33 -15.70 0.31
C VAL A 53 -17.07 -15.43 -0.51
N ASN A 54 -16.54 -16.45 -1.19
CA ASN A 54 -15.51 -16.37 -2.25
C ASN A 54 -14.39 -15.31 -2.07
N GLY A 55 -13.95 -15.05 -0.84
CA GLY A 55 -12.94 -14.01 -0.59
C GLY A 55 -13.42 -12.58 -0.85
N ALA A 56 -14.66 -12.24 -0.50
CA ALA A 56 -15.16 -10.87 -0.51
C ALA A 56 -14.20 -9.93 0.25
N GLY A 57 -14.00 -8.74 -0.30
CA GLY A 57 -13.11 -7.74 0.27
C GLY A 57 -13.10 -6.47 -0.56
N THR A 58 -12.18 -5.56 -0.22
CA THR A 58 -12.08 -4.25 -0.86
C THR A 58 -10.83 -4.18 -1.73
N ASN A 59 -11.01 -3.76 -2.98
CA ASN A 59 -9.90 -3.57 -3.92
C ASN A 59 -8.88 -2.60 -3.34
N ALA A 60 -7.61 -2.82 -3.67
CA ALA A 60 -6.53 -1.93 -3.25
C ALA A 60 -5.64 -1.56 -4.43
N SER A 61 -5.16 -0.33 -4.44
CA SER A 61 -4.00 0.03 -5.25
C SER A 61 -2.72 -0.29 -4.48
N PHE A 62 -1.61 -0.50 -5.19
CA PHE A 62 -0.30 -0.51 -4.56
C PHE A 62 0.73 0.21 -5.41
N THR A 63 1.71 0.79 -4.72
CA THR A 63 2.84 1.50 -5.32
C THR A 63 4.13 1.12 -4.62
N VAL A 64 5.21 1.00 -5.38
CA VAL A 64 6.55 0.75 -4.85
C VAL A 64 7.42 1.96 -5.20
N HIS A 65 7.78 2.76 -4.19
CA HIS A 65 8.57 4.00 -4.38
C HIS A 65 10.07 3.72 -4.34
N LEU A 66 10.53 3.02 -3.30
CA LEU A 66 11.95 2.69 -3.10
C LEU A 66 12.11 1.20 -2.85
N VAL A 67 13.11 0.61 -3.50
CA VAL A 67 13.45 -0.82 -3.38
C VAL A 67 14.92 -0.95 -3.00
N VAL A 68 15.20 -1.51 -1.83
CA VAL A 68 16.57 -1.72 -1.32
C VAL A 68 17.07 -3.14 -1.59
N ASP A 69 16.21 -4.15 -1.50
CA ASP A 69 16.59 -5.57 -1.45
C ASP A 69 15.68 -6.50 -2.27
N GLY A 70 14.86 -5.93 -3.16
CA GLY A 70 13.96 -6.67 -4.05
C GLY A 70 12.69 -7.24 -3.38
N ARG A 71 12.55 -7.16 -2.05
CA ARG A 71 11.40 -7.71 -1.32
C ARG A 71 10.15 -6.83 -1.37
N ALA A 72 10.31 -5.55 -1.71
CA ALA A 72 9.28 -4.53 -1.62
C ALA A 72 7.97 -4.94 -2.34
N THR A 73 8.07 -5.40 -3.59
CA THR A 73 6.90 -5.80 -4.40
C THR A 73 6.17 -6.99 -3.79
N ILE A 74 6.89 -8.01 -3.33
CA ILE A 74 6.30 -9.21 -2.72
C ILE A 74 5.59 -8.85 -1.41
N VAL A 75 6.19 -7.96 -0.62
CA VAL A 75 5.59 -7.49 0.63
C VAL A 75 4.35 -6.63 0.38
N ALA A 76 4.36 -5.76 -0.63
CA ALA A 76 3.19 -4.96 -1.00
C ALA A 76 2.03 -5.86 -1.48
N LEU A 77 2.29 -6.80 -2.38
CA LEU A 77 1.28 -7.74 -2.87
C LEU A 77 0.78 -8.66 -1.76
N GLY A 78 1.68 -9.22 -0.95
CA GLY A 78 1.34 -10.07 0.19
C GLY A 78 0.49 -9.33 1.22
N TRP A 79 0.77 -8.06 1.47
CA TRP A 79 -0.04 -7.22 2.33
C TRP A 79 -1.43 -6.97 1.76
N SER A 80 -1.55 -6.67 0.46
CA SER A 80 -2.86 -6.49 -0.19
C SER A 80 -3.71 -7.76 -0.15
N VAL A 81 -3.11 -8.92 -0.40
CA VAL A 81 -3.80 -10.23 -0.27
C VAL A 81 -4.21 -10.48 1.18
N ALA A 82 -3.35 -10.17 2.15
CA ALA A 82 -3.66 -10.35 3.58
C ALA A 82 -4.82 -9.44 4.06
N LEU A 83 -5.00 -8.28 3.44
CA LEU A 83 -6.16 -7.41 3.65
C LEU A 83 -7.45 -7.94 3.00
N GLY A 84 -7.37 -9.04 2.25
CA GLY A 84 -8.47 -9.64 1.53
C GLY A 84 -8.86 -8.87 0.27
N SER A 85 -7.95 -8.12 -0.34
CA SER A 85 -8.26 -7.42 -1.59
C SER A 85 -8.53 -8.42 -2.72
N PRO A 86 -9.74 -8.41 -3.32
CA PRO A 86 -10.06 -9.31 -4.43
C PRO A 86 -9.25 -8.97 -5.68
N PHE A 87 -8.91 -7.69 -5.84
CA PHE A 87 -8.08 -7.19 -6.92
C PHE A 87 -7.10 -6.13 -6.41
N SER A 88 -5.84 -6.25 -6.84
CA SER A 88 -4.75 -5.33 -6.52
C SER A 88 -4.22 -4.72 -7.81
N PHE A 89 -4.33 -3.41 -7.97
CA PHE A 89 -3.83 -2.70 -9.16
C PHE A 89 -2.57 -1.93 -8.84
N ALA A 90 -1.58 -2.03 -9.73
CA ALA A 90 -0.38 -1.21 -9.64
C ALA A 90 -0.74 0.22 -10.04
N THR A 91 -0.35 1.18 -9.21
CA THR A 91 -0.45 2.61 -9.54
C THR A 91 0.92 3.27 -9.45
N THR A 92 1.01 4.48 -9.98
CA THR A 92 2.16 5.35 -9.79
C THR A 92 1.84 6.41 -8.74
N LEU A 93 2.88 6.98 -8.11
CA LEU A 93 2.73 7.89 -6.98
C LEU A 93 1.94 9.16 -7.32
N GLU A 94 2.05 9.64 -8.55
CA GLU A 94 1.34 10.82 -9.03
C GLU A 94 -0.15 10.54 -9.24
N GLN A 95 -0.50 9.32 -9.63
CA GLN A 95 -1.88 8.90 -9.86
C GLN A 95 -2.62 8.62 -8.55
N GLY A 96 -1.93 8.07 -7.53
CA GLY A 96 -2.53 7.76 -6.23
C GLY A 96 -2.94 8.99 -5.41
N ILE A 97 -2.37 10.16 -5.67
CA ILE A 97 -2.72 11.42 -4.98
C ILE A 97 -4.06 12.00 -5.46
N GLN A 98 -4.52 11.64 -6.66
CA GLN A 98 -5.74 12.19 -7.28
C GLN A 98 -7.00 11.36 -7.04
N GLU A 99 -6.90 10.15 -6.47
CA GLU A 99 -8.03 9.25 -6.17
C GLU A 99 -8.43 9.28 -4.69
#